data_AF-A0A173VGN3-F1
#
_entry.id   AF-A0A173VGN3-F1
#
_cell.length_a   1.000
_cell.length_b   1.000
_cell.length_c   1.000
_cell.angle_alpha   90.00
_cell.angle_beta   90.00
_cell.angle_gamma   90.00
#
_symmetry.space_group_name_H-M   'P 1'
#
loop_
_entity.id
_entity.type
_entity.pdbx_description
1 polymer ?
#
loop_
_entity_poly.entity_id
_entity_poly.type
_entity_poly.pdbx_seq_one_letter_code
_entity_poly.pdbx_strand_id
1 'polypeptide(L)' 'MNYKVEKKIVCKETGEELKVGDEVSIRYTSGGGNGCCRITKITDTGFHYSAGGTRRDKSVQLKDIVEIWKREQNDEGAEK' A
#
# COMPACT_ATOMS: atom_id res chain seq x y z
N MET A 1 18.80 21.57 -7.26
CA MET A 1 18.69 21.15 -5.84
C MET A 1 18.47 19.65 -5.82
N ASN A 2 19.28 18.89 -5.05
CA ASN A 2 19.31 17.42 -5.10
C ASN A 2 18.66 16.77 -3.86
N TYR A 3 17.71 17.44 -3.22
CA TYR A 3 17.05 16.94 -2.02
C TYR A 3 15.68 16.35 -2.38
N LYS A 4 15.33 15.21 -1.77
CA LYS A 4 14.03 14.54 -1.93
C LYS A 4 13.41 14.34 -0.55
N VAL A 5 12.12 14.62 -0.44
CA VAL A 5 11.31 14.30 0.75
C VAL A 5 10.46 13.08 0.43
N GLU A 6 10.45 12.10 1.32
CA GLU A 6 9.65 10.89 1.20
C GLU A 6 8.83 10.66 2.47
N LYS A 7 7.57 10.25 2.30
CA LYS A 7 6.74 9.74 3.39
C LYS A 7 6.65 8.22 3.26
N LYS A 8 6.67 7.52 4.39
CA LYS A 8 6.54 6.07 4.49
C LYS A 8 5.61 5.69 5.64
N ILE A 9 4.91 4.57 5.48
CA ILE A 9 4.21 3.87 6.56
C ILE A 9 5.14 2.79 7.06
N VAL A 10 5.28 2.64 8.38
CA VAL A 10 6.14 1.63 8.99
C VAL A 10 5.29 0.72 9.86
N CYS A 11 5.29 -0.58 9.54
CA CYS A 11 4.71 -1.59 10.42
C CYS A 11 5.62 -1.77 11.64
N LYS A 12 5.12 -1.46 12.84
CA LYS A 12 5.93 -1.54 14.06
C LYS A 12 6.31 -2.97 14.46
N GLU A 13 5.52 -3.96 14.05
CA GLU A 13 5.72 -5.36 14.43
C GLU A 13 6.75 -6.03 13.52
N THR A 14 6.64 -5.82 12.20
CA THR A 14 7.52 -6.47 11.21
C THR A 14 8.70 -5.60 10.78
N GLY A 15 8.65 -4.29 11.05
CA GLY A 15 9.61 -3.31 10.52
C GLY A 15 9.42 -3.00 9.03
N GLU A 16 8.39 -3.55 8.40
CA GLU A 16 8.14 -3.36 6.97
C GLU A 16 7.77 -1.90 6.65
N GLU A 17 8.39 -1.35 5.61
CA GLU A 17 8.16 0.02 5.18
C GLU A 17 7.40 0.05 3.86
N LEU A 18 6.25 0.74 3.85
CA LEU A 18 5.44 0.97 2.65
C LEU A 18 5.60 2.40 2.16
N LYS A 19 5.77 2.58 0.85
CA LYS A 19 5.91 3.89 0.20
C LYS A 19 4.96 4.04 -0.99
N VAL A 20 4.84 5.27 -1.49
CA VAL A 20 4.11 5.54 -2.73
C VAL A 20 4.70 4.71 -3.87
N GLY A 21 3.83 4.06 -4.63
CA GLY A 21 4.17 3.14 -5.72
C GLY A 21 4.12 1.66 -5.34
N ASP A 22 4.18 1.32 -4.06
CA ASP A 22 4.08 -0.07 -3.62
C ASP A 22 2.68 -0.63 -3.89
N GLU A 23 2.63 -1.90 -4.31
CA GLU A 23 1.40 -2.66 -4.43
C GLU A 23 1.19 -3.50 -3.18
N VAL A 24 0.07 -3.25 -2.51
CA VAL A 24 -0.26 -3.83 -1.22
C VAL A 24 -1.62 -4.49 -1.25
N SER A 25 -1.84 -5.40 -0.30
CA SER A 25 -3.16 -5.88 0.05
C SER A 25 -3.52 -5.42 1.46
N ILE A 26 -4.81 -5.16 1.68
CA ILE A 26 -5.33 -4.55 2.92
C ILE A 26 -6.40 -5.45 3.51
N ARG A 27 -6.33 -5.71 4.82
CA ARG A 27 -7.41 -6.33 5.59
C ARG A 27 -8.05 -5.30 6.51
N TYR A 28 -9.36 -5.12 6.40
CA TYR A 28 -10.07 -4.09 7.19
C TYR A 28 -10.58 -4.63 8.52
N THR A 29 -10.70 -3.74 9.50
CA THR A 29 -11.29 -4.02 10.82
C THR A 29 -12.75 -4.44 10.74
N SER A 30 -13.50 -3.91 9.76
CA SER A 30 -14.91 -4.27 9.50
C SER A 30 -15.08 -5.67 8.89
N GLY A 31 -13.99 -6.40 8.63
CA GLY A 31 -13.99 -7.63 7.84
C GLY A 31 -13.85 -7.36 6.34
N GLY A 32 -13.51 -8.41 5.60
CA GLY A 32 -13.16 -8.33 4.17
C GLY A 32 -11.73 -7.83 3.93
N GLY A 33 -11.39 -7.67 2.66
CA GLY A 33 -10.07 -7.20 2.24
C GLY A 33 -10.08 -6.67 0.81
N ASN A 34 -9.04 -5.92 0.47
CA ASN A 34 -8.82 -5.41 -0.88
C ASN A 34 -7.41 -5.75 -1.34
N GLY A 35 -7.30 -6.53 -2.41
CA GLY A 35 -6.04 -6.89 -3.03
C GLY A 35 -5.65 -5.94 -4.16
N CYS A 36 -4.38 -5.97 -4.57
CA CYS A 36 -3.85 -5.22 -5.71
C CYS A 36 -4.08 -3.69 -5.61
N CYS A 37 -3.80 -3.12 -4.43
CA CYS A 37 -3.91 -1.69 -4.18
C CYS A 37 -2.55 -1.02 -4.37
N ARG A 38 -2.42 -0.09 -5.32
CA ARG A 38 -1.20 0.71 -5.46
C ARG A 38 -1.30 1.97 -4.63
N ILE A 39 -0.37 2.19 -3.69
CA ILE A 39 -0.34 3.41 -2.88
C ILE A 39 -0.01 4.60 -3.78
N THR A 40 -0.89 5.60 -3.82
CA THR A 40 -0.71 6.81 -4.65
C THR A 40 -0.28 8.02 -3.82
N LYS A 41 -0.64 8.06 -2.53
CA LYS A 41 -0.24 9.14 -1.60
C LYS A 41 -0.30 8.66 -0.16
N ILE A 42 0.70 9.02 0.65
CA ILE A 42 0.68 8.78 2.10
C ILE A 42 0.27 10.06 2.84
N THR A 43 -0.62 9.92 3.80
CA THR A 43 -1.05 10.98 4.71
C THR A 43 -0.60 10.65 6.13
N ASP A 44 -0.80 11.57 7.07
CA ASP A 44 -0.32 11.37 8.45
C ASP A 44 -1.12 10.31 9.21
N THR A 45 -2.33 9.99 8.73
CA THR A 45 -3.27 9.06 9.37
C THR A 45 -3.67 7.87 8.48
N GLY A 46 -3.14 7.78 7.25
CA GLY A 46 -3.67 6.89 6.24
C GLY A 46 -2.92 6.98 4.91
N PHE A 47 -3.57 6.50 3.85
CA PHE A 47 -3.07 6.63 2.49
C PHE A 47 -4.19 6.56 1.46
N HIS A 48 -3.89 7.09 0.28
CA HIS A 48 -4.68 6.91 -0.93
C HIS A 48 -4.10 5.78 -1.75
N TYR A 49 -4.97 5.08 -2.45
CA TYR A 49 -4.59 3.98 -3.33
C TYR A 49 -5.52 3.87 -4.54
N SER A 50 -4.98 3.34 -5.63
CA SER A 50 -5.75 2.87 -6.78
C SER A 50 -5.94 1.35 -6.68
N ALA A 51 -7.12 0.86 -7.07
CA ALA A 51 -7.42 -0.58 -7.04
C ALA A 51 -8.14 -0.99 -8.34
N GLY A 52 -7.65 -2.06 -8.99
CA GLY A 52 -8.34 -2.81 -10.04
C GLY A 52 -9.11 -2.01 -11.10
N GLY A 53 -8.43 -1.22 -11.94
CA GLY A 53 -9.03 -0.56 -13.10
C GLY A 53 -10.01 0.59 -12.81
N THR A 54 -10.25 0.90 -11.53
CA THR A 54 -11.09 2.04 -11.15
C THR A 54 -10.35 3.34 -11.46
N ARG A 55 -11.01 4.29 -12.16
CA ARG A 55 -10.44 5.62 -12.47
C ARG A 55 -10.27 6.55 -11.26
N ARG A 56 -10.76 6.16 -10.08
CA ARG A 56 -10.78 7.01 -8.89
C ARG A 56 -9.92 6.41 -7.79
N ASP A 57 -9.05 7.24 -7.23
CA ASP A 57 -8.34 6.92 -6.01
C ASP A 57 -9.33 6.78 -4.85
N LYS A 58 -9.07 5.78 -4.02
CA LYS A 58 -9.74 5.57 -2.74
C LYS A 58 -8.79 5.99 -1.63
N SER A 59 -9.30 6.14 -0.41
CA SER A 59 -8.50 6.45 0.77
C SER A 59 -8.89 5.53 1.91
N VAL A 60 -7.93 5.20 2.76
CA VAL A 60 -8.13 4.43 3.98
C VAL A 60 -7.35 5.09 5.13
N GLN A 61 -7.90 5.01 6.34
CA GLN A 61 -7.22 5.42 7.56
C GLN A 61 -6.54 4.19 8.20
N LEU A 62 -5.34 4.36 8.75
CA LEU A 62 -4.60 3.27 9.38
C LEU A 62 -5.37 2.62 10.54
N LYS A 63 -6.18 3.41 11.27
CA LYS A 63 -7.04 2.89 12.36
C LYS A 63 -8.10 1.89 11.89
N ASP A 64 -8.46 1.90 10.61
CA ASP A 64 -9.50 1.04 10.04
C ASP A 64 -8.91 -0.24 9.44
N ILE A 65 -7.59 -0.43 9.53
CA ILE A 65 -6.83 -1.54 8.95
C ILE A 65 -6.31 -2.45 10.05
N VAL A 66 -6.46 -3.76 9.84
CA VAL A 66 -5.86 -4.80 10.69
C VAL A 66 -4.47 -5.16 10.20
N GLU A 67 -4.31 -5.27 8.88
CA GLU A 67 -3.09 -5.78 8.28
C GLU A 67 -2.87 -5.16 6.89
N ILE A 68 -1.62 -4.84 6.58
CA ILE A 68 -1.15 -4.44 5.25
C ILE A 68 0.10 -5.24 4.95
N TRP A 69 0.17 -5.86 3.78
CA TRP A 69 1.36 -6.56 3.32
C TRP A 69 1.64 -6.18 1.86
N LYS A 70 2.93 -6.02 1.52
CA LYS A 70 3.33 -5.93 0.12
C LYS A 70 3.03 -7.25 -0.57
N ARG A 71 2.59 -7.16 -1.83
CA ARG A 71 2.77 -8.30 -2.71
C ARG A 71 4.24 -8.35 -3.11
N GLU A 72 4.90 -9.45 -2.78
CA GLU A 72 6.14 -9.81 -3.46
C GLU A 72 5.82 -9.91 -4.96
N GLN A 73 6.54 -9.15 -5.78
CA GLN A 73 6.61 -9.46 -7.20
C GLN A 73 7.43 -10.76 -7.28
N ASN A 74 6.74 -11.88 -7.45
CA ASN A 74 7.40 -13.06 -7.97
C ASN A 74 7.81 -12.71 -9.40
N ASP A 75 9.06 -12.28 -9.59
CA ASP A 75 9.74 -12.36 -10.88
C ASP A 75 9.98 -13.84 -11.21
N GLU A 76 8.89 -14.60 -11.40
CA GLU A 76 8.98 -15.90 -12.06
C GLU A 76 9.28 -15.61 -13.54
N GLY A 77 10.53 -15.88 -13.91
CA GLY A 77 11.12 -15.62 -15.21
C GLY A 77 10.18 -15.96 -16.36
N ALA A 78 9.86 -14.94 -17.16
CA ALA A 78 9.41 -15.12 -18.52
C ALA A 78 10.62 -15.45 -19.40
N GLU A 79 11.13 -16.68 -19.29
CA GLU A 79 11.86 -17.32 -20.39
C GLU A 79 10.87 -18.17 -21.20
N LYS A 80 10.61 -17.74 -22.44
CA LYS A 80 10.28 -18.62 -23.57
C LYS A 80 10.94 -18.09 -24.82
#